data_AF-A0A7U9X3T9-F1
#
_entry.id   AF-A0A7U9X3T9-F1
#
_cell.length_a   1.000
_cell.length_b   1.000
_cell.length_c   1.000
_cell.angle_alpha   90.00
_cell.angle_beta   90.00
_cell.angle_gamma   90.00
#
_symmetry.space_group_name_H-M   'P 1'
#
loop_
_entity.id
_entity.type
_entity.pdbx_description
1 polymer ?
#
loop_
_entity_poly.entity_id
_entity_poly.type
_entity_poly.pdbx_seq_one_letter_code
_entity_poly.pdbx_strand_id
1 'polypeptide(L)'
;MELIKNKRTGKVLFIVEGGKHEFSLIKKIFVDILDFTQIEKRRGGAKFYKRNSDKHSVIAVINTKTSNIESITEIEYLEKIFGELIQTYDFDVNNVAIYYLFDRDLESNTNVRLITDLIRVLKNSFENDDHIRGGMLILSYPSVEAYEISNFIDGSHKLCKKLGKEVKAYINDKAKMISLNKMNSESIRHAGLELKAYLEEAGIEMNLDDFSETNQAVFNQQEAHFKKTNTFRCISMLSCVLLDLGILRE
;
A
#
# COMPACT_ATOMS: atom_id res chain seq x y z
N MET A 1 19.86 -1.67 3.26
CA MET A 1 18.53 -2.28 3.04
C MET A 1 18.69 -3.58 2.27
N GLU A 2 18.03 -4.65 2.71
CA GLU A 2 18.13 -6.02 2.17
C GLU A 2 16.72 -6.63 2.00
N LEU A 3 16.49 -7.36 0.91
CA LEU A 3 15.24 -8.09 0.67
C LEU A 3 15.39 -9.58 1.03
N ILE A 4 14.58 -10.03 1.97
CA ILE A 4 14.55 -11.40 2.50
C ILE A 4 13.50 -12.22 1.72
N LYS A 5 13.92 -12.78 0.58
CA LYS A 5 13.02 -13.45 -0.37
C LYS A 5 12.19 -14.60 0.23
N ASN A 6 12.77 -15.35 1.16
CA ASN A 6 12.14 -16.53 1.75
C ASN A 6 11.49 -16.25 3.12
N LYS A 7 11.24 -14.98 3.44
CA LYS A 7 10.55 -14.60 4.68
C LYS A 7 9.12 -15.14 4.65
N ARG A 8 8.80 -16.05 5.56
CA ARG A 8 7.43 -16.49 5.80
C ARG A 8 6.70 -15.43 6.61
N THR A 9 5.59 -14.95 6.08
CA THR A 9 4.74 -13.92 6.72
C THR A 9 3.40 -14.46 7.19
N GLY A 10 3.11 -15.75 6.93
CA GLY A 10 1.79 -16.31 7.21
C GLY A 10 0.75 -15.77 6.24
N LYS A 11 -0.35 -15.23 6.77
CA LYS A 11 -1.45 -14.67 5.99
C LYS A 11 -1.44 -13.14 6.11
N VAL A 12 -1.64 -12.46 4.99
CA VAL A 12 -1.64 -10.99 4.90
C VAL A 12 -2.85 -10.54 4.07
N LEU A 13 -3.55 -9.49 4.51
CA LEU A 13 -4.71 -8.93 3.82
C LEU A 13 -4.42 -7.50 3.35
N PHE A 14 -4.61 -7.26 2.06
CA PHE A 14 -4.63 -5.93 1.46
C PHE A 14 -6.05 -5.53 1.12
N ILE A 15 -6.46 -4.35 1.58
CA ILE A 15 -7.72 -3.69 1.27
C ILE A 15 -7.37 -2.46 0.44
N VAL A 16 -7.78 -2.45 -0.84
CA VAL A 16 -7.29 -1.47 -1.82
C VAL A 16 -8.42 -0.66 -2.47
N GLU A 17 -8.12 0.59 -2.82
CA GLU A 17 -9.06 1.51 -3.47
C GLU A 17 -9.46 1.09 -4.91
N GLY A 18 -8.46 0.81 -5.74
CA GLY A 18 -8.63 0.61 -7.17
C GLY A 18 -8.64 -0.86 -7.62
N GLY A 19 -9.27 -1.08 -8.78
CA GLY A 19 -9.64 -2.42 -9.22
C GLY A 19 -8.64 -3.13 -10.13
N LYS A 20 -7.54 -2.50 -10.55
CA LYS A 20 -6.62 -3.07 -11.55
C LYS A 20 -5.14 -2.90 -11.21
N HIS A 21 -4.71 -1.68 -10.92
CA HIS A 21 -3.28 -1.38 -10.81
C HIS A 21 -2.69 -1.95 -9.51
N GLU A 22 -3.34 -1.69 -8.38
CA GLU A 22 -2.98 -2.18 -7.04
C GLU A 22 -2.85 -3.70 -7.01
N PHE A 23 -3.83 -4.41 -7.58
CA PHE A 23 -3.78 -5.86 -7.70
C PHE A 23 -2.58 -6.33 -8.53
N SER A 24 -2.27 -5.65 -9.62
CA SER A 24 -1.14 -6.01 -10.49
C SER A 24 0.19 -5.77 -9.78
N LEU A 25 0.30 -4.65 -9.05
CA LEU A 25 1.47 -4.31 -8.27
C LEU A 25 1.70 -5.30 -7.12
N ILE A 26 0.66 -5.57 -6.33
CA ILE A 26 0.71 -6.55 -5.23
C ILE A 26 1.05 -7.94 -5.76
N LYS A 27 0.43 -8.36 -6.87
CA LYS A 27 0.78 -9.62 -7.54
C LYS A 27 2.25 -9.66 -7.97
N LYS A 28 2.76 -8.58 -8.57
CA LYS A 28 4.15 -8.52 -9.02
C LYS A 28 5.13 -8.68 -7.85
N ILE A 29 4.86 -7.99 -6.74
CA ILE A 29 5.71 -8.03 -5.54
C ILE A 29 5.61 -9.40 -4.85
N PHE A 30 4.42 -9.78 -4.43
CA PHE A 30 4.25 -10.92 -3.54
C PHE A 30 4.23 -12.26 -4.26
N VAL A 31 3.68 -12.33 -5.48
CA VAL A 31 3.61 -13.59 -6.23
C VAL A 31 4.82 -13.74 -7.14
N ASP A 32 5.05 -12.80 -8.04
CA ASP A 32 6.04 -13.02 -9.09
C ASP A 32 7.49 -12.86 -8.59
N ILE A 33 7.72 -12.06 -7.54
CA ILE A 33 9.06 -11.87 -6.93
C ILE A 33 9.25 -12.72 -5.67
N LEU A 34 8.26 -12.74 -4.77
CA LEU A 34 8.36 -13.43 -3.46
C LEU A 34 7.73 -14.83 -3.42
N ASP A 35 7.05 -15.27 -4.49
CA ASP A 35 6.48 -16.61 -4.65
C ASP A 35 5.33 -16.98 -3.67
N PHE A 36 4.58 -15.98 -3.20
CA PHE A 36 3.44 -16.18 -2.30
C PHE A 36 2.21 -16.69 -3.06
N THR A 37 1.32 -17.39 -2.34
CA THR A 37 -0.03 -17.68 -2.83
C THR A 37 -0.88 -16.41 -2.77
N GLN A 38 -1.71 -16.17 -3.79
CA GLN A 38 -2.61 -15.02 -3.83
C GLN A 38 -4.09 -15.41 -3.95
N ILE A 39 -4.91 -14.74 -3.16
CA ILE A 39 -6.37 -14.74 -3.20
C ILE A 39 -6.84 -13.33 -3.62
N GLU A 40 -7.69 -13.22 -4.63
CA GLU A 40 -8.23 -11.93 -5.11
C GLU A 40 -9.76 -11.91 -5.06
N LYS A 41 -10.35 -10.83 -4.55
CA LYS A 41 -11.76 -10.46 -4.74
C LYS A 41 -11.86 -9.04 -5.27
N ARG A 42 -12.15 -8.93 -6.56
CA ARG A 42 -12.36 -7.65 -7.23
C ARG A 42 -13.80 -7.20 -7.08
N ARG A 43 -14.00 -5.88 -6.94
CA ARG A 43 -15.34 -5.28 -6.93
C ARG A 43 -16.14 -5.68 -8.19
N GLY A 44 -17.39 -6.09 -7.99
CA GLY A 44 -18.26 -6.58 -9.08
C GLY A 44 -17.94 -8.00 -9.56
N GLY A 45 -16.81 -8.59 -9.14
CA GLY A 45 -16.50 -9.98 -9.40
C GLY A 45 -17.31 -10.91 -8.50
N ALA A 46 -18.11 -11.79 -9.10
CA ALA A 46 -18.94 -12.74 -8.35
C ALA A 46 -18.09 -13.76 -7.56
N LYS A 47 -16.88 -14.08 -8.03
CA LYS A 47 -16.05 -15.16 -7.47
C LYS A 47 -14.66 -14.67 -7.10
N PHE A 48 -14.11 -15.28 -6.05
CA PHE A 48 -12.70 -15.17 -5.71
C PHE A 48 -11.84 -15.94 -6.72
N TYR A 49 -10.61 -15.47 -6.91
CA TYR A 49 -9.58 -16.15 -7.67
C TYR A 49 -8.42 -16.52 -6.74
N LYS A 50 -7.92 -17.76 -6.83
CA LYS A 50 -6.74 -18.22 -6.07
C LYS A 50 -5.65 -18.71 -7.01
N ARG A 51 -4.43 -18.18 -6.86
CA ARG A 51 -3.22 -18.67 -7.51
C ARG A 51 -2.32 -19.28 -6.45
N ASN A 52 -2.12 -20.60 -6.53
CA ASN A 52 -1.30 -21.33 -5.56
C ASN A 52 0.18 -21.23 -5.94
N SER A 53 1.02 -20.89 -4.95
CA SER A 53 2.48 -21.08 -5.01
C SER A 53 3.00 -21.57 -3.65
N ASP A 54 3.66 -20.74 -2.82
CA ASP A 54 4.00 -21.10 -1.45
C ASP A 54 2.75 -21.28 -0.57
N LYS A 55 2.71 -22.40 0.17
CA LYS A 55 1.61 -22.78 1.07
C LYS A 55 1.64 -22.02 2.39
N HIS A 56 2.80 -21.47 2.76
CA HIS A 56 3.05 -20.87 4.07
C HIS A 56 2.93 -19.34 4.07
N SER A 57 2.88 -18.73 2.89
CA SER A 57 2.78 -17.28 2.72
C SER A 57 1.63 -16.99 1.74
N VAL A 58 0.54 -16.44 2.27
CA VAL A 58 -0.70 -16.18 1.51
C VAL A 58 -1.06 -14.71 1.62
N ILE A 59 -1.26 -14.05 0.48
CA ILE A 59 -1.82 -12.71 0.42
C ILE A 59 -3.26 -12.76 -0.08
N ALA A 60 -4.17 -12.08 0.60
CA ALA A 60 -5.51 -11.78 0.11
C ALA A 60 -5.55 -10.32 -0.32
N VAL A 61 -6.14 -10.03 -1.48
CA VAL A 61 -6.32 -8.66 -1.99
C VAL A 61 -7.79 -8.46 -2.30
N ILE A 62 -8.41 -7.49 -1.64
CA ILE A 62 -9.81 -7.14 -1.81
C ILE A 62 -9.97 -5.66 -2.10
N ASN A 63 -11.02 -5.29 -2.82
CA ASN A 63 -11.39 -3.89 -2.97
C ASN A 63 -12.32 -3.43 -1.86
N THR A 64 -12.28 -2.12 -1.55
CA THR A 64 -13.42 -1.44 -0.94
C THR A 64 -14.61 -1.34 -1.90
N LYS A 65 -15.79 -1.08 -1.34
CA LYS A 65 -17.05 -1.02 -2.09
C LYS A 65 -17.05 0.06 -3.17
N THR A 66 -16.42 1.20 -2.91
CA THR A 66 -16.17 2.25 -3.91
C THR A 66 -14.68 2.59 -3.95
N SER A 67 -14.25 3.26 -5.03
CA SER A 67 -12.88 3.75 -5.16
C SER A 67 -12.79 5.13 -4.53
N ASN A 68 -12.96 5.13 -3.22
CA ASN A 68 -12.90 6.28 -2.34
C ASN A 68 -12.51 5.78 -0.94
N ILE A 69 -11.68 6.56 -0.24
CA ILE A 69 -11.22 6.22 1.11
C ILE A 69 -12.38 6.16 2.13
N GLU A 70 -13.48 6.88 1.90
CA GLU A 70 -14.70 6.80 2.71
C GLU A 70 -15.28 5.37 2.76
N SER A 71 -15.08 4.56 1.72
CA SER A 71 -15.56 3.18 1.73
C SER A 71 -14.83 2.26 2.71
N ILE A 72 -13.74 2.71 3.35
CA ILE A 72 -13.13 2.00 4.49
C ILE A 72 -14.11 1.92 5.66
N THR A 73 -14.98 2.92 5.84
CA THR A 73 -15.95 2.95 6.95
C THR A 73 -17.21 2.13 6.67
N GLU A 74 -17.32 1.48 5.50
CA GLU A 74 -18.45 0.61 5.16
C GLU A 74 -18.27 -0.80 5.75
N ILE A 75 -18.38 -0.88 7.08
CA ILE A 75 -18.08 -2.08 7.87
C ILE A 75 -18.87 -3.31 7.42
N GLU A 76 -20.17 -3.18 7.14
CA GLU A 76 -21.01 -4.30 6.69
C GLU A 76 -20.50 -4.96 5.40
N TYR A 77 -19.96 -4.16 4.48
CA TYR A 77 -19.40 -4.66 3.24
C TYR A 77 -18.11 -5.44 3.49
N LEU A 78 -17.22 -4.92 4.35
CA LEU A 78 -15.97 -5.57 4.71
C LEU A 78 -16.22 -6.87 5.49
N GLU A 79 -17.11 -6.86 6.48
CA GLU A 79 -17.49 -8.06 7.26
C GLU A 79 -18.04 -9.18 6.38
N LYS A 80 -18.86 -8.83 5.36
CA LYS A 80 -19.33 -9.83 4.39
C LYS A 80 -18.17 -10.50 3.66
N ILE A 81 -17.20 -9.71 3.17
CA ILE A 81 -16.04 -10.25 2.45
C ILE A 81 -15.14 -11.06 3.38
N PHE A 82 -14.96 -10.61 4.62
CA PHE A 82 -14.21 -11.33 5.65
C PHE A 82 -14.85 -12.68 5.96
N GLY A 83 -16.18 -12.73 6.10
CA GLY A 83 -16.92 -13.98 6.23
C GLY A 83 -16.68 -14.93 5.06
N GLU A 84 -16.72 -14.44 3.81
CA GLU A 84 -16.41 -15.25 2.63
C GLU A 84 -14.96 -15.78 2.64
N LEU A 85 -13.99 -14.96 3.05
CA LEU A 85 -12.57 -15.33 3.19
C LEU A 85 -12.36 -16.44 4.23
N ILE A 86 -12.96 -16.29 5.42
CA ILE A 86 -12.88 -17.28 6.49
C ILE A 86 -13.49 -18.60 6.02
N GLN A 87 -14.73 -18.56 5.51
CA GLN A 87 -15.49 -19.76 5.15
C GLN A 87 -14.91 -20.52 3.95
N THR A 88 -14.38 -19.80 2.95
CA THR A 88 -13.94 -20.40 1.68
C THR A 88 -12.47 -20.77 1.67
N TYR A 89 -11.63 -20.01 2.38
CA TYR A 89 -10.18 -20.09 2.27
C TYR A 89 -9.46 -20.37 3.59
N ASP A 90 -10.20 -20.63 4.67
CA ASP A 90 -9.64 -20.77 6.03
C ASP A 90 -8.81 -19.52 6.40
N PHE A 91 -9.17 -18.34 5.88
CA PHE A 91 -8.39 -17.12 6.08
C PHE A 91 -8.95 -16.37 7.29
N ASP A 92 -8.44 -16.70 8.48
CA ASP A 92 -8.84 -16.05 9.74
C ASP A 92 -8.36 -14.60 9.81
N VAL A 93 -9.22 -13.67 9.36
CA VAL A 93 -8.90 -12.23 9.27
C VAL A 93 -8.58 -11.58 10.61
N ASN A 94 -8.85 -12.22 11.75
CA ASN A 94 -8.56 -11.63 13.06
C ASN A 94 -7.10 -11.86 13.50
N ASN A 95 -6.37 -12.76 12.82
CA ASN A 95 -5.01 -13.15 13.16
C ASN A 95 -4.03 -12.92 12.00
N VAL A 96 -4.23 -11.86 11.23
CA VAL A 96 -3.42 -11.52 10.04
C VAL A 96 -3.00 -10.06 10.06
N ALA A 97 -1.90 -9.76 9.40
CA ALA A 97 -1.54 -8.37 9.09
C ALA A 97 -2.51 -7.80 8.04
N ILE A 98 -3.10 -6.65 8.31
CA ILE A 98 -4.05 -5.95 7.45
C ILE A 98 -3.45 -4.60 7.04
N TYR A 99 -3.50 -4.31 5.74
CA TYR A 99 -3.05 -3.05 5.16
C TYR A 99 -4.13 -2.42 4.29
N TYR A 100 -4.44 -1.15 4.55
CA TYR A 100 -5.33 -0.34 3.72
C TYR A 100 -4.48 0.50 2.78
N LEU A 101 -4.45 0.17 1.48
CA LEU A 101 -3.63 0.86 0.48
C LEU A 101 -4.48 1.82 -0.35
N PHE A 102 -4.25 3.12 -0.16
CA PHE A 102 -5.08 4.19 -0.73
C PHE A 102 -4.24 5.31 -1.35
N ASP A 103 -4.80 5.92 -2.38
CA ASP A 103 -4.23 7.05 -3.05
C ASP A 103 -4.66 8.34 -2.35
N ARG A 104 -3.71 9.24 -2.06
CA ARG A 104 -4.03 10.61 -1.72
C ARG A 104 -4.27 11.40 -2.99
N ASP A 105 -5.45 11.20 -3.57
CA ASP A 105 -5.96 11.97 -4.70
C ASP A 105 -6.83 13.15 -4.21
N LEU A 106 -6.63 14.32 -4.82
CA LEU A 106 -7.35 15.54 -4.52
C LEU A 106 -8.69 15.65 -5.27
N GLU A 107 -8.95 14.78 -6.23
CA GLU A 107 -10.24 14.75 -6.94
C GLU A 107 -11.25 13.81 -6.23
N SER A 108 -10.81 12.65 -5.76
CA SER A 108 -11.68 11.66 -5.11
C SER A 108 -11.61 11.68 -3.58
N ASN A 109 -10.43 11.79 -2.99
CA ASN A 109 -10.21 11.62 -1.55
C ASN A 109 -10.01 12.98 -0.85
N THR A 110 -11.04 13.83 -0.88
CA THR A 110 -10.94 15.24 -0.44
C THR A 110 -11.16 15.46 1.07
N ASN A 111 -11.70 14.47 1.77
CA ASN A 111 -12.07 14.59 3.18
C ASN A 111 -10.84 14.46 4.11
N VAL A 112 -10.09 15.56 4.26
CA VAL A 112 -8.87 15.63 5.10
C VAL A 112 -9.11 15.22 6.55
N ARG A 113 -10.29 15.54 7.11
CA ARG A 113 -10.64 15.17 8.49
C ARG A 113 -10.72 13.66 8.63
N LEU A 114 -11.47 13.00 7.73
CA LEU A 114 -11.54 11.55 7.72
C LEU A 114 -10.16 10.92 7.53
N ILE A 115 -9.34 11.41 6.60
CA ILE A 115 -7.99 10.86 6.38
C ILE A 115 -7.16 10.96 7.67
N THR A 116 -7.23 12.10 8.37
CA THR A 116 -6.53 12.31 9.65
C THR A 116 -7.05 11.35 10.73
N ASP A 117 -8.37 11.16 10.82
CA ASP A 117 -8.96 10.21 11.75
C ASP A 117 -8.54 8.77 11.43
N LEU A 118 -8.50 8.39 10.14
CA LEU A 118 -8.04 7.08 9.67
C LEU A 118 -6.55 6.86 9.96
N ILE A 119 -5.69 7.87 9.76
CA ILE A 119 -4.26 7.81 10.12
C ILE A 119 -4.10 7.51 11.63
N ARG A 120 -4.93 8.14 12.47
CA ARG A 120 -4.87 7.94 13.92
C ARG A 120 -5.30 6.53 14.34
N VAL A 121 -6.35 5.98 13.73
CA VAL A 121 -6.95 4.70 14.17
C VAL A 121 -6.36 3.48 13.46
N LEU A 122 -5.87 3.61 12.23
CA LEU A 122 -5.29 2.52 11.43
C LEU A 122 -3.76 2.57 11.50
N LYS A 123 -3.21 2.35 12.70
CA LYS A 123 -1.81 2.61 13.03
C LYS A 123 -0.94 1.34 13.11
N ASN A 124 -1.54 0.17 13.25
CA ASN A 124 -0.83 -1.10 13.38
C ASN A 124 -1.50 -2.20 12.55
N SER A 125 -0.71 -3.05 11.91
CA SER A 125 -1.20 -4.04 10.97
C SER A 125 -1.97 -5.20 11.63
N PHE A 126 -1.77 -5.49 12.91
CA PHE A 126 -2.40 -6.61 13.63
C PHE A 126 -3.50 -6.18 14.60
N GLU A 127 -3.25 -5.18 15.43
CA GLU A 127 -4.17 -4.75 16.48
C GLU A 127 -4.13 -3.24 16.68
N ASN A 128 -5.29 -2.60 16.68
CA ASN A 128 -5.43 -1.19 17.03
C ASN A 128 -6.16 -1.06 18.39
N ASP A 129 -6.24 0.17 18.91
CA ASP A 129 -6.83 0.44 20.23
C ASP A 129 -8.31 -0.04 20.33
N ASP A 130 -8.82 -0.18 21.56
CA ASP A 130 -10.24 -0.46 21.88
C ASP A 130 -10.82 -1.75 21.26
N HIS A 131 -10.01 -2.80 21.09
CA HIS A 131 -10.41 -4.08 20.47
C HIS A 131 -10.91 -3.94 19.03
N ILE A 132 -10.52 -2.88 18.35
CA ILE A 132 -10.80 -2.68 16.92
C ILE A 132 -9.88 -3.60 16.14
N ARG A 133 -10.43 -4.30 15.13
CA ARG A 133 -9.65 -5.16 14.24
C ARG A 133 -8.46 -4.39 13.67
N GLY A 134 -7.30 -5.04 13.61
CA GLY A 134 -6.06 -4.46 13.07
C GLY A 134 -6.20 -3.89 11.67
N GLY A 135 -5.21 -3.10 11.30
CA GLY A 135 -5.17 -2.40 10.03
C GLY A 135 -4.21 -1.22 10.07
N MET A 136 -3.24 -1.22 9.17
CA MET A 136 -2.34 -0.09 8.97
C MET A 136 -2.70 0.65 7.67
N LEU A 137 -2.92 1.95 7.75
CA LEU A 137 -3.19 2.79 6.57
C LEU A 137 -1.89 3.13 5.84
N ILE A 138 -1.84 2.82 4.55
CA ILE A 138 -0.72 3.07 3.64
C ILE A 138 -1.16 4.05 2.58
N LEU A 139 -0.62 5.26 2.63
CA LEU A 139 -0.92 6.33 1.67
C LEU A 139 0.13 6.41 0.55
N SER A 140 -0.35 6.71 -0.65
CA SER A 140 0.49 7.00 -1.81
C SER A 140 0.12 8.35 -2.44
N TYR A 141 1.12 9.14 -2.83
CA TYR A 141 0.98 10.54 -3.23
C TYR A 141 1.54 10.75 -4.64
N PRO A 142 0.77 11.34 -5.57
CA PRO A 142 -0.70 11.41 -5.55
C PRO A 142 -1.35 10.03 -5.72
N SER A 143 -0.59 8.99 -6.10
CA SER A 143 -1.11 7.65 -6.35
C SER A 143 -0.05 6.56 -6.15
N VAL A 144 -0.50 5.31 -6.04
CA VAL A 144 0.35 4.12 -5.83
C VAL A 144 1.36 3.90 -6.94
N GLU A 145 1.11 4.39 -8.15
CA GLU A 145 2.08 4.35 -9.26
C GLU A 145 3.39 5.09 -8.92
N ALA A 146 3.41 5.96 -7.92
CA ALA A 146 4.65 6.54 -7.38
C ALA A 146 5.63 5.45 -6.90
N TYR A 147 5.13 4.31 -6.41
CA TYR A 147 5.97 3.16 -6.05
C TYR A 147 6.67 2.54 -7.26
N GLU A 148 6.01 2.49 -8.42
CA GLU A 148 6.66 2.01 -9.64
C GLU A 148 7.82 2.92 -10.04
N ILE A 149 7.67 4.24 -9.86
CA ILE A 149 8.75 5.19 -10.14
C ILE A 149 9.92 4.97 -9.19
N SER A 150 9.65 4.82 -7.89
CA SER A 150 10.71 4.62 -6.88
C SER A 150 11.45 3.30 -7.04
N ASN A 151 10.96 2.35 -7.83
CA ASN A 151 11.69 1.13 -8.16
C ASN A 151 12.86 1.37 -9.14
N PHE A 152 12.89 2.51 -9.85
CA PHE A 152 13.83 2.70 -10.97
C PHE A 152 14.50 4.08 -11.05
N ILE A 153 13.97 5.10 -10.37
CA ILE A 153 14.45 6.48 -10.50
C ILE A 153 15.10 6.94 -9.19
N ASP A 154 16.40 7.24 -9.24
CA ASP A 154 17.11 7.86 -8.12
C ASP A 154 16.51 9.23 -7.79
N GLY A 155 16.25 9.50 -6.52
CA GLY A 155 15.62 10.74 -6.07
C GLY A 155 14.18 10.92 -6.59
N SER A 156 13.48 9.81 -6.83
CA SER A 156 12.06 9.75 -7.20
C SER A 156 11.17 10.60 -6.28
N HIS A 157 11.49 10.68 -4.98
CA HIS A 157 10.76 11.47 -4.01
C HIS A 157 10.82 12.99 -4.24
N LYS A 158 11.73 13.45 -5.11
CA LYS A 158 11.85 14.86 -5.52
C LYS A 158 10.96 15.20 -6.72
N LEU A 159 10.42 14.20 -7.42
CA LEU A 159 9.46 14.41 -8.49
C LEU A 159 8.16 14.94 -7.88
N CYS A 160 7.56 15.95 -8.52
CA CYS A 160 6.30 16.51 -8.08
C CYS A 160 5.23 16.36 -9.16
N LYS A 161 4.06 15.86 -8.77
CA LYS A 161 2.88 15.69 -9.64
C LYS A 161 1.63 16.07 -8.88
N LYS A 162 0.63 16.61 -9.58
CA LYS A 162 -0.63 16.99 -8.95
C LYS A 162 -1.57 15.80 -8.81
N LEU A 163 -1.66 14.98 -9.85
CA LEU A 163 -2.66 13.92 -9.98
C LEU A 163 -2.04 12.60 -10.43
N GLY A 164 -2.66 11.48 -10.05
CA GLY A 164 -2.20 10.14 -10.45
C GLY A 164 -2.11 9.95 -11.97
N LYS A 165 -2.97 10.64 -12.75
CA LYS A 165 -2.88 10.62 -14.23
C LYS A 165 -1.57 11.19 -14.76
N GLU A 166 -0.95 12.14 -14.06
CA GLU A 166 0.34 12.72 -14.44
C GLU A 166 1.51 11.82 -14.06
N VAL A 167 1.38 11.05 -12.97
CA VAL A 167 2.31 9.98 -12.60
C VAL A 167 2.28 8.89 -13.68
N LYS A 168 1.08 8.46 -14.09
CA LYS A 168 0.89 7.50 -15.20
C LYS A 168 1.48 8.00 -16.51
N ALA A 169 1.26 9.27 -16.85
CA ALA A 169 1.84 9.87 -18.05
C ALA A 169 3.37 9.84 -18.02
N TYR A 170 3.98 10.14 -16.87
CA TYR A 170 5.43 10.06 -16.69
C TYR A 170 5.97 8.63 -16.84
N ILE A 171 5.28 7.63 -16.28
CA ILE A 171 5.63 6.22 -16.45
C ILE A 171 5.56 5.82 -17.92
N ASN A 172 4.50 6.22 -18.62
CA ASN A 172 4.31 5.91 -20.04
C ASN A 172 5.40 6.53 -20.92
N ASP A 173 5.77 7.79 -20.68
CA ASP A 173 6.88 8.47 -21.37
C ASP A 173 8.21 7.73 -21.15
N LYS A 174 8.40 7.15 -19.96
CA LYS A 174 9.58 6.39 -19.58
C LYS A 174 9.40 4.88 -19.60
N ALA A 175 8.46 4.34 -20.38
CA ALA A 175 8.10 2.91 -20.35
C ALA A 175 9.27 1.95 -20.70
N LYS A 176 10.30 2.45 -21.39
CA LYS A 176 11.54 1.69 -21.64
C LYS A 176 12.35 1.48 -20.36
N MET A 177 12.21 2.32 -19.36
CA MET A 177 12.90 2.28 -18.08
C MET A 177 11.97 1.77 -16.97
N ILE A 178 10.82 2.42 -16.82
CA ILE A 178 9.85 2.15 -15.77
C ILE A 178 8.80 1.18 -16.29
N SER A 179 8.70 -0.01 -15.71
CA SER A 179 7.67 -0.97 -16.03
C SER A 179 7.50 -2.00 -14.93
N LEU A 180 6.26 -2.26 -14.54
CA LEU A 180 5.90 -3.32 -13.60
C LEU A 180 6.57 -4.67 -13.93
N ASN A 181 6.65 -5.04 -15.21
CA ASN A 181 7.24 -6.32 -15.62
C ASN A 181 8.74 -6.40 -15.31
N LYS A 182 9.44 -5.25 -15.26
CA LYS A 182 10.88 -5.16 -14.99
C LYS A 182 11.22 -5.14 -13.50
N MET A 183 10.23 -4.98 -12.63
CA MET A 183 10.47 -5.02 -11.18
C MET A 183 11.04 -6.37 -10.76
N ASN A 184 11.96 -6.33 -9.80
CA ASN A 184 12.69 -7.47 -9.24
C ASN A 184 13.15 -7.13 -7.81
N SER A 185 13.89 -8.03 -7.17
CA SER A 185 14.36 -7.83 -5.79
C SER A 185 15.19 -6.56 -5.61
N GLU A 186 16.07 -6.23 -6.56
CA GLU A 186 16.90 -5.04 -6.50
C GLU A 186 16.09 -3.75 -6.65
N SER A 187 15.07 -3.76 -7.52
CA SER A 187 14.19 -2.60 -7.69
C SER A 187 13.32 -2.35 -6.45
N ILE A 188 12.87 -3.41 -5.77
CA ILE A 188 12.15 -3.27 -4.49
C ILE A 188 13.07 -2.68 -3.42
N ARG A 189 14.31 -3.16 -3.34
CA ARG A 189 15.33 -2.60 -2.44
C ARG A 189 15.55 -1.11 -2.72
N HIS A 190 15.65 -0.75 -4.00
CA HIS A 190 15.76 0.65 -4.43
C HIS A 190 14.56 1.49 -3.97
N ALA A 191 13.33 1.01 -4.15
CA ALA A 191 12.12 1.71 -3.67
C ALA A 191 12.11 1.92 -2.15
N GLY A 192 12.67 0.99 -1.38
CA GLY A 192 12.85 1.16 0.06
C GLY A 192 13.90 2.22 0.41
N LEU A 193 15.02 2.27 -0.30
CA LEU A 193 16.05 3.29 -0.13
C LEU A 193 15.52 4.69 -0.49
N GLU A 194 14.72 4.79 -1.54
CA GLU A 194 14.06 6.05 -1.94
C GLU A 194 13.08 6.55 -0.88
N LEU A 195 12.29 5.66 -0.27
CA LEU A 195 11.45 6.03 0.87
C LEU A 195 12.29 6.51 2.05
N LYS A 196 13.36 5.78 2.40
CA LYS A 196 14.26 6.15 3.49
C LYS A 196 14.89 7.54 3.26
N ALA A 197 15.38 7.79 2.05
CA ALA A 197 15.97 9.08 1.68
C ALA A 197 14.95 10.24 1.82
N TYR A 198 13.68 10.01 1.48
CA TYR A 198 12.63 10.98 1.72
C TYR A 198 12.41 11.26 3.21
N LEU A 199 12.26 10.21 4.02
CA LEU A 199 12.00 10.35 5.45
C LEU A 199 13.15 11.09 6.15
N GLU A 200 14.39 10.76 5.81
CA GLU A 200 15.60 11.45 6.28
C GLU A 200 15.63 12.93 5.86
N GLU A 201 15.36 13.24 4.58
CA GLU A 201 15.28 14.63 4.10
C GLU A 201 14.17 15.43 4.81
N ALA A 202 13.05 14.78 5.11
CA ALA A 202 11.90 15.39 5.76
C ALA A 202 12.04 15.48 7.29
N GLY A 203 13.07 14.85 7.88
CA GLY A 203 13.24 14.74 9.33
C GLY A 203 12.13 13.93 10.01
N ILE A 204 11.62 12.90 9.34
CA ILE A 204 10.53 12.04 9.83
C ILE A 204 11.13 10.71 10.31
N GLU A 205 10.86 10.37 11.57
CA GLU A 205 11.20 9.05 12.11
C GLU A 205 10.15 8.01 11.70
N MET A 206 10.62 6.79 11.40
CA MET A 206 9.76 5.67 11.05
C MET A 206 9.49 4.82 12.28
N ASN A 207 8.23 4.76 12.71
CA ASN A 207 7.73 3.90 13.76
C ASN A 207 6.70 2.94 13.15
N LEU A 208 7.02 1.66 13.06
CA LEU A 208 6.09 0.65 12.50
C LEU A 208 5.18 0.03 13.56
N ASP A 209 5.55 0.14 14.85
CA ASP A 209 4.73 -0.36 15.96
C ASP A 209 3.50 0.55 16.18
N ASP A 210 3.71 1.87 16.07
CA ASP A 210 2.66 2.89 15.98
C ASP A 210 2.91 3.78 14.76
N PHE A 211 2.34 3.37 13.62
CA PHE A 211 2.54 4.06 12.35
C PHE A 211 1.78 5.39 12.24
N SER A 212 0.93 5.74 13.22
CA SER A 212 0.15 6.97 13.16
C SER A 212 1.05 8.20 13.12
N GLU A 213 2.13 8.22 13.91
CA GLU A 213 3.05 9.35 14.00
C GLU A 213 3.79 9.58 12.67
N THR A 214 4.39 8.51 12.12
CA THR A 214 5.08 8.56 10.83
C THR A 214 4.13 8.97 9.71
N ASN A 215 2.96 8.34 9.62
CA ASN A 215 2.00 8.60 8.56
C ASN A 215 1.40 10.01 8.66
N GLN A 216 1.14 10.49 9.88
CA GLN A 216 0.67 11.87 10.12
C GLN A 216 1.74 12.90 9.73
N ALA A 217 3.02 12.64 10.04
CA ALA A 217 4.11 13.52 9.67
C ALA A 217 4.27 13.63 8.14
N VAL A 218 4.23 12.49 7.43
CA VAL A 218 4.26 12.46 5.96
C VAL A 218 3.05 13.19 5.37
N PHE A 219 1.86 12.92 5.88
CA PHE A 219 0.63 13.57 5.45
C PHE A 219 0.71 15.10 5.60
N ASN A 220 1.13 15.58 6.77
CA ASN A 220 1.28 17.00 7.05
C ASN A 220 2.30 17.67 6.12
N GLN A 221 3.45 17.02 5.87
CA GLN A 221 4.47 17.52 4.94
C GLN A 221 3.94 17.60 3.51
N GLN A 222 3.23 16.57 3.04
CA GLN A 222 2.63 16.53 1.71
C GLN A 222 1.56 17.61 1.53
N GLU A 223 0.65 17.78 2.51
CA GLU A 223 -0.37 18.82 2.48
C GLU A 223 0.24 20.23 2.55
N ALA A 224 1.29 20.43 3.35
CA ALA A 224 2.01 21.71 3.40
C ALA A 224 2.77 22.01 2.10
N HIS A 225 3.38 21.00 1.47
CA HIS A 225 4.02 21.13 0.17
C HIS A 225 2.98 21.48 -0.90
N PHE A 226 1.86 20.76 -0.93
CA PHE A 226 0.77 20.99 -1.87
C PHE A 226 0.22 22.42 -1.78
N LYS A 227 -0.02 22.94 -0.58
CA LYS A 227 -0.48 24.33 -0.38
C LYS A 227 0.48 25.36 -0.97
N LYS A 228 1.78 25.05 -1.04
CA LYS A 228 2.82 25.95 -1.58
C LYS A 228 3.04 25.78 -3.08
N THR A 229 2.96 24.56 -3.60
CA THR A 229 3.41 24.22 -4.96
C THR A 229 2.31 23.72 -5.88
N ASN A 230 1.10 23.48 -5.36
CA ASN A 230 -0.03 22.86 -6.07
C ASN A 230 0.29 21.47 -6.65
N THR A 231 1.24 20.76 -6.04
CA THR A 231 1.66 19.40 -6.40
C THR A 231 2.01 18.61 -5.15
N PHE A 232 2.01 17.28 -5.22
CA PHE A 232 2.60 16.41 -4.20
C PHE A 232 3.96 15.91 -4.65
N ARG A 233 4.84 15.61 -3.69
CA ARG A 233 6.02 14.78 -3.96
C ARG A 233 5.57 13.35 -4.24
N CYS A 234 6.08 12.75 -5.31
CA CYS A 234 5.73 11.40 -5.75
C CYS A 234 6.32 10.36 -4.80
N ILE A 235 5.51 9.87 -3.86
CA ILE A 235 5.95 8.96 -2.79
C ILE A 235 4.86 7.93 -2.52
N SER A 236 5.24 6.68 -2.31
CA SER A 236 4.34 5.65 -1.78
C SER A 236 4.93 5.04 -0.52
N MET A 237 4.11 4.95 0.52
CA MET A 237 4.49 4.31 1.79
C MET A 237 4.47 2.77 1.71
N LEU A 238 4.28 2.18 0.52
CA LEU A 238 4.18 0.72 0.36
C LEU A 238 5.45 -0.03 0.82
N SER A 239 6.63 0.59 0.78
CA SER A 239 7.85 -0.02 1.37
C SER A 239 7.72 -0.27 2.87
N CYS A 240 6.92 0.53 3.61
CA CYS A 240 6.64 0.29 5.04
C CYS A 240 5.95 -1.05 5.26
N VAL A 241 5.10 -1.51 4.32
CA VAL A 241 4.49 -2.85 4.41
C VAL A 241 5.56 -3.95 4.36
N LEU A 242 6.55 -3.79 3.49
CA LEU A 242 7.62 -4.79 3.38
C LEU A 242 8.54 -4.78 4.59
N LEU A 243 8.77 -3.60 5.18
CA LEU A 243 9.54 -3.43 6.40
C LEU A 243 8.78 -4.04 7.60
N ASP A 244 7.48 -3.77 7.74
CA ASP A 244 6.62 -4.30 8.81
C ASP A 244 6.55 -5.84 8.77
N LEU A 245 6.39 -6.41 7.57
CA LEU A 245 6.45 -7.86 7.36
C LEU A 245 7.85 -8.47 7.55
N GLY A 246 8.89 -7.64 7.72
CA GLY A 246 10.29 -8.06 7.79
C GLY A 246 10.82 -8.72 6.52
N ILE A 247 10.15 -8.46 5.38
CA ILE A 247 10.57 -8.82 4.02
C ILE A 247 11.70 -7.90 3.57
N LEU A 248 11.62 -6.63 3.94
CA LEU A 248 12.68 -5.65 3.76
C LEU A 248 13.28 -5.34 5.13
N ARG A 249 14.61 -5.22 5.21
CA ARG A 249 15.32 -4.89 6.45
C ARG A 249 16.38 -3.85 6.18
N GLU A 250 16.70 -3.02 7.15
CA GLU A 250 17.77 -2.03 7.02
C GLU A 250 19.15 -2.67 6.83
#